data_AF-A0A2P8WGD9-F1
#
_entry.id   AF-A0A2P8WGD9-F1
#
_cell.length_a   1.000
_cell.length_b   1.000
_cell.length_c   1.000
_cell.angle_alpha   90.00
_cell.angle_beta   90.00
_cell.angle_gamma   90.00
#
_symmetry.space_group_name_H-M   'P 1'
#
loop_
_entity.id
_entity.type
_entity.pdbx_description
1 polymer ?
#
loop_
_entity_poly.entity_id
_entity_poly.type
_entity_poly.pdbx_seq_one_letter_code
_entity_poly.pdbx_strand_id
1 'polypeptide(L)'
;MTTFLPNTLEAAIAQAKAATRTAIENGIPRIMVEFVYPELKVMPVAEQFIPVLQEMNLAFKVYFPDAGAAALARRDWDNPEFSVRAIGELKGQIEPDDEVFLFIEPSSVEVNAVEEMCSQAAGRPVIMLQPRLEDIATIGIGYAGRQLRERFLSTLDSAYYLRPMAGAVLFRCYPDPWQLWRETGDSHELVAELPNKPSAEAMERILLGQPSTDSNGEPIPTQPKRGFLSELQHFIQALTQ
;
A
#
# COMPACT_ATOMS: atom_id res chain seq x y z
N MET A 1 -7.01 -2.93 -16.44
CA MET A 1 -7.70 -4.00 -15.70
C MET A 1 -8.76 -3.32 -14.86
N THR A 2 -10.01 -3.78 -14.86
CA THR A 2 -11.01 -3.28 -13.92
C THR A 2 -10.71 -3.90 -12.56
N THR A 3 -10.35 -3.10 -11.56
CA THR A 3 -10.03 -3.61 -10.23
C THR A 3 -11.31 -3.85 -9.43
N PHE A 4 -11.44 -5.04 -8.84
CA PHE A 4 -12.56 -5.43 -7.96
C PHE A 4 -12.07 -5.65 -6.53
N LEU A 5 -12.96 -5.57 -5.54
CA LEU A 5 -12.62 -5.94 -4.17
C LEU A 5 -12.27 -7.43 -4.09
N PRO A 6 -11.11 -7.79 -3.50
CA PRO A 6 -10.76 -9.19 -3.32
C PRO A 6 -11.60 -9.81 -2.20
N ASN A 7 -12.00 -11.06 -2.38
CA ASN A 7 -12.77 -11.83 -1.40
C ASN A 7 -11.91 -12.78 -0.55
N THR A 8 -10.61 -12.88 -0.85
CA THR A 8 -9.65 -13.71 -0.11
C THR A 8 -8.33 -12.95 0.06
N LEU A 9 -7.55 -13.34 1.07
CA LEU A 9 -6.21 -12.78 1.27
C LEU A 9 -5.28 -13.09 0.08
N GLU A 10 -5.37 -14.28 -0.50
CA GLU A 10 -4.59 -14.68 -1.68
C GLU A 10 -4.89 -13.77 -2.88
N ALA A 11 -6.18 -13.51 -3.16
CA ALA A 11 -6.58 -12.56 -4.21
C ALA A 11 -6.08 -11.13 -3.91
N ALA A 12 -6.12 -10.71 -2.65
CA ALA A 12 -5.60 -9.40 -2.24
C ALA A 12 -4.08 -9.31 -2.47
N ILE A 13 -3.31 -10.37 -2.13
CA ILE A 13 -1.87 -10.45 -2.38
C ILE A 13 -1.58 -10.40 -3.88
N ALA A 14 -2.34 -11.14 -4.70
CA ALA A 14 -2.19 -11.11 -6.15
C ALA A 14 -2.42 -9.71 -6.74
N GLN A 15 -3.45 -9.00 -6.27
CA GLN A 15 -3.68 -7.61 -6.66
C GLN A 15 -2.55 -6.67 -6.20
N ALA A 16 -2.07 -6.83 -4.96
CA ALA A 16 -0.96 -6.04 -4.44
C ALA A 16 0.31 -6.23 -5.28
N LYS A 17 0.63 -7.46 -5.69
CA LYS A 17 1.74 -7.75 -6.61
C LYS A 17 1.57 -7.01 -7.93
N ALA A 18 0.40 -7.11 -8.56
CA ALA A 18 0.12 -6.46 -9.83
C ALA A 18 0.23 -4.92 -9.74
N ALA A 19 -0.31 -4.34 -8.66
CA ALA A 19 -0.23 -2.92 -8.39
C ALA A 19 1.22 -2.45 -8.16
N THR A 20 2.00 -3.19 -7.37
CA THR A 20 3.41 -2.88 -7.12
C THR A 20 4.26 -3.01 -8.39
N ARG A 21 4.07 -4.06 -9.19
CA ARG A 21 4.73 -4.22 -10.50
C ARG A 21 4.48 -3.00 -11.38
N THR A 22 3.20 -2.62 -11.53
CA THR A 22 2.81 -1.46 -12.33
C THR A 22 3.40 -0.16 -11.79
N ALA A 23 3.46 0.01 -10.47
CA ALA A 23 4.07 1.18 -9.84
C ALA A 23 5.59 1.25 -10.10
N ILE A 24 6.30 0.12 -10.02
CA ILE A 24 7.74 0.03 -10.35
C ILE A 24 7.97 0.38 -11.83
N GLU A 25 7.19 -0.22 -12.75
CA GLU A 25 7.29 0.03 -14.19
C GLU A 25 7.01 1.49 -14.56
N ASN A 26 6.15 2.17 -13.79
CA ASN A 26 5.87 3.60 -13.93
C ASN A 26 6.89 4.49 -13.20
N GLY A 27 7.94 3.93 -12.60
CA GLY A 27 9.02 4.68 -11.95
C GLY A 27 8.65 5.31 -10.61
N ILE A 28 7.67 4.76 -9.89
CA ILE A 28 7.32 5.22 -8.54
C ILE A 28 8.44 4.80 -7.56
N PRO A 29 9.13 5.74 -6.91
CA PRO A 29 10.36 5.43 -6.19
C PRO A 29 10.12 4.88 -4.77
N ARG A 30 8.99 5.23 -4.12
CA ARG A 30 8.71 4.90 -2.72
C ARG A 30 7.29 4.37 -2.61
N ILE A 31 7.15 3.06 -2.49
CA ILE A 31 5.88 2.35 -2.64
C ILE A 31 5.45 1.76 -1.29
N MET A 32 4.20 1.99 -0.88
CA MET A 32 3.57 1.33 0.27
C MET A 32 2.56 0.28 -0.17
N VAL A 33 2.56 -0.85 0.54
CA VAL A 33 1.62 -1.96 0.37
C VAL A 33 1.01 -2.30 1.73
N GLU A 34 -0.29 -2.07 1.88
CA GLU A 34 -0.99 -2.17 3.16
C GLU A 34 -2.25 -3.05 3.08
N PHE A 35 -2.30 -4.06 3.93
CA PHE A 35 -3.42 -4.94 4.21
C PHE A 35 -3.88 -4.70 5.66
N VAL A 36 -4.91 -3.90 5.87
CA VAL A 36 -5.35 -3.48 7.20
C VAL A 36 -6.37 -4.48 7.75
N TYR A 37 -5.89 -5.68 8.06
CA TYR A 37 -6.66 -6.72 8.75
C TYR A 37 -6.21 -6.83 10.22
N PRO A 38 -7.13 -6.96 11.20
CA PRO A 38 -6.79 -7.01 12.62
C PRO A 38 -5.81 -8.11 13.04
N GLU A 39 -5.77 -9.24 12.33
CA GLU A 39 -4.98 -10.43 12.70
C GLU A 39 -4.03 -10.89 11.58
N LEU A 40 -3.59 -9.96 10.72
CA LEU A 40 -2.71 -10.31 9.62
C LEU A 40 -1.36 -10.83 10.14
N LYS A 41 -0.97 -12.03 9.70
CA LYS A 41 0.40 -12.50 9.83
C LYS A 41 1.21 -11.99 8.66
N VAL A 42 2.14 -11.08 8.90
CA VAL A 42 2.89 -10.44 7.81
C VAL A 42 3.95 -11.37 7.20
N MET A 43 4.58 -12.25 7.98
CA MET A 43 5.63 -13.15 7.46
C MET A 43 5.14 -14.04 6.29
N PRO A 44 3.99 -14.74 6.37
CA PRO A 44 3.47 -15.49 5.23
C PRO A 44 3.02 -14.60 4.06
N VAL A 45 2.56 -13.38 4.33
CA VAL A 45 2.18 -12.40 3.29
C VAL A 45 3.43 -11.94 2.55
N ALA A 46 4.52 -11.64 3.25
CA ALA A 46 5.80 -11.25 2.69
C ALA A 46 6.38 -12.36 1.81
N GLU A 47 6.40 -13.60 2.31
CA GLU A 47 6.84 -14.78 1.54
C GLU A 47 6.04 -14.91 0.24
N GLN A 48 4.71 -14.82 0.32
CA GLN A 48 3.86 -14.88 -0.86
C GLN A 48 4.03 -13.68 -1.77
N PHE A 49 4.41 -12.50 -1.27
CA PHE A 49 4.57 -11.27 -2.04
C PHE A 49 5.87 -11.24 -2.86
N ILE A 50 6.99 -11.68 -2.27
CA ILE A 50 8.35 -11.67 -2.86
C ILE A 50 8.45 -12.18 -4.32
N PRO A 51 7.73 -13.24 -4.74
CA PRO A 51 7.79 -13.73 -6.12
C PRO A 51 7.58 -12.66 -7.20
N VAL A 52 6.85 -11.57 -6.93
CA VAL A 52 6.70 -10.49 -7.91
C VAL A 52 8.04 -9.87 -8.32
N LEU A 53 8.99 -9.74 -7.39
CA LEU A 53 10.32 -9.16 -7.67
C LEU A 53 11.21 -10.14 -8.43
N GLN A 54 11.11 -11.43 -8.10
CA GLN A 54 11.81 -12.51 -8.81
C GLN A 54 11.32 -12.64 -10.26
N GLU A 55 9.99 -12.59 -10.47
CA GLU A 55 9.36 -12.62 -11.79
C GLU A 55 9.71 -11.40 -12.65
N MET A 56 10.05 -10.27 -12.03
CA MET A 56 10.58 -9.09 -12.72
C MET A 56 12.09 -9.20 -13.03
N ASN A 57 12.75 -10.28 -12.57
CA ASN A 57 14.18 -10.50 -12.72
C ASN A 57 15.03 -9.34 -12.16
N LEU A 58 14.59 -8.78 -11.03
CA LEU A 58 15.28 -7.68 -10.34
C LEU A 58 16.22 -8.24 -9.27
N ALA A 59 17.41 -7.66 -9.14
CA ALA A 59 18.26 -7.84 -7.97
C ALA A 59 17.65 -7.07 -6.78
N PHE A 60 17.26 -7.76 -5.71
CA PHE A 60 16.63 -7.12 -4.56
C PHE A 60 17.19 -7.56 -3.21
N LYS A 61 17.06 -6.67 -2.23
CA LYS A 61 17.33 -6.93 -0.81
C LYS A 61 16.07 -6.79 0.02
N VAL A 62 15.89 -7.70 0.97
CA VAL A 62 14.78 -7.70 1.93
C VAL A 62 15.29 -7.26 3.30
N TYR A 63 14.61 -6.29 3.91
CA TYR A 63 14.94 -5.72 5.20
C TYR A 63 13.83 -5.95 6.21
N PHE A 64 14.20 -6.42 7.40
CA PHE A 64 13.34 -6.56 8.56
C PHE A 64 13.73 -5.56 9.66
N PRO A 65 12.82 -5.25 10.60
CA PRO A 65 13.09 -4.25 11.65
C PRO A 65 14.32 -4.59 12.50
N ASP A 66 14.51 -5.87 12.80
CA ASP A 66 15.62 -6.35 13.63
C ASP A 66 16.25 -7.67 13.13
N ALA A 67 17.39 -8.03 13.72
CA ALA A 67 18.17 -9.21 13.37
C ALA A 67 17.46 -10.54 13.69
N GLY A 68 16.62 -10.56 14.73
CA GLY A 68 15.80 -11.70 15.09
C GLY A 68 14.71 -11.97 14.05
N ALA A 69 13.98 -10.94 13.63
CA ALA A 69 12.99 -11.03 12.56
C ALA A 69 13.64 -11.46 11.22
N ALA A 70 14.80 -10.89 10.87
CA ALA A 70 15.54 -11.29 9.67
C ALA A 70 16.03 -12.75 9.73
N ALA A 71 16.52 -13.21 10.90
CA ALA A 71 16.96 -14.59 11.08
C ALA A 71 15.80 -15.58 11.04
N LEU A 72 14.66 -15.20 11.63
CA LEU A 72 13.42 -15.98 11.58
C LEU A 72 12.94 -16.14 10.14
N ALA A 73 12.89 -15.06 9.37
CA ALA A 73 12.53 -15.09 7.96
C ALA A 73 13.43 -16.01 7.13
N ARG A 74 14.77 -15.90 7.28
CA ARG A 74 15.70 -16.80 6.58
C ARG A 74 15.44 -18.26 6.90
N ARG A 75 15.15 -18.59 8.17
CA ARG A 75 14.83 -19.96 8.58
C ARG A 75 13.52 -20.43 7.96
N ASP A 76 12.48 -19.60 8.05
CA ASP A 76 11.13 -19.98 7.62
C ASP A 76 10.99 -20.03 6.09
N TRP A 77 11.80 -19.26 5.36
CA TRP A 77 11.87 -19.24 3.88
C TRP A 77 12.95 -20.14 3.28
N ASP A 78 13.44 -21.13 4.04
CA ASP A 78 14.45 -22.11 3.61
C ASP A 78 15.76 -21.51 3.06
N ASN A 79 16.28 -20.49 3.74
CA ASN A 79 17.53 -19.77 3.41
C ASN A 79 17.58 -19.34 1.94
N PRO A 80 16.74 -18.37 1.53
CA PRO A 80 16.66 -17.95 0.15
C PRO A 80 17.99 -17.38 -0.36
N GLU A 81 18.21 -17.49 -1.67
CA GLU A 81 19.40 -16.96 -2.35
C GLU A 81 19.51 -15.43 -2.29
N PHE A 82 18.37 -14.72 -2.21
CA PHE A 82 18.35 -13.27 -2.07
C PHE A 82 18.73 -12.82 -0.66
N SER A 83 19.24 -11.59 -0.54
CA SER A 83 19.68 -11.05 0.74
C SER A 83 18.51 -10.71 1.65
N VAL A 84 18.51 -11.28 2.86
CA VAL A 84 17.61 -10.90 3.97
C VAL A 84 18.44 -10.33 5.11
N ARG A 85 18.16 -9.09 5.54
CA ARG A 85 18.95 -8.32 6.50
C ARG A 85 18.08 -7.59 7.51
N ALA A 86 18.69 -7.14 8.60
CA ALA A 86 18.05 -6.19 9.51
C ALA A 86 18.29 -4.74 9.06
N ILE A 87 17.35 -3.85 9.32
CA ILE A 87 17.54 -2.41 9.17
C ILE A 87 18.64 -1.97 10.15
N GLY A 88 19.60 -1.16 9.66
CA GLY A 88 20.73 -0.70 10.47
C GLY A 88 21.87 -1.70 10.65
N GLU A 89 21.79 -2.91 10.05
CA GLU A 89 22.92 -3.84 10.01
C GLU A 89 24.05 -3.27 9.12
N LEU A 90 25.30 -3.29 9.60
CA LEU A 90 26.47 -2.78 8.84
C LEU A 90 26.64 -3.46 7.47
N LYS A 91 26.32 -4.76 7.37
CA LYS A 91 26.34 -5.53 6.12
C LYS A 91 25.04 -5.43 5.31
N GLY A 92 24.10 -4.62 5.76
CA GLY A 92 22.81 -4.35 5.10
C GLY A 92 22.86 -3.15 4.17
N GLN A 93 24.04 -2.57 3.91
CA GLN A 93 24.15 -1.40 3.04
C GLN A 93 23.65 -1.68 1.61
N ILE A 94 23.11 -0.63 1.00
CA ILE A 94 22.71 -0.62 -0.39
C ILE A 94 23.97 -0.66 -1.27
N GLU A 95 24.04 -1.63 -2.16
CA GLU A 95 25.12 -1.84 -3.11
C GLU A 95 24.73 -1.30 -4.50
N PRO A 96 25.71 -1.02 -5.40
CA PRO A 96 25.43 -0.52 -6.74
C PRO A 96 24.57 -1.44 -7.60
N ASP A 97 24.72 -2.76 -7.43
CA ASP A 97 24.03 -3.77 -8.23
C ASP A 97 22.62 -4.10 -7.69
N ASP A 98 22.23 -3.54 -6.54
CA ASP A 98 20.85 -3.67 -6.06
C ASP A 98 19.92 -2.80 -6.88
N GLU A 99 18.81 -3.37 -7.35
CA GLU A 99 17.81 -2.68 -8.16
C GLU A 99 16.57 -2.28 -7.35
N VAL A 100 16.16 -3.10 -6.36
CA VAL A 100 14.96 -2.86 -5.52
C VAL A 100 15.19 -3.22 -4.06
N PHE A 101 14.56 -2.48 -3.15
CA PHE A 101 14.63 -2.70 -1.71
C PHE A 101 13.24 -2.96 -1.13
N LEU A 102 13.06 -4.08 -0.45
CA LEU A 102 11.80 -4.47 0.19
C LEU A 102 11.94 -4.41 1.71
N PHE A 103 11.26 -3.47 2.35
CA PHE A 103 11.17 -3.36 3.80
C PHE A 103 9.89 -4.04 4.29
N ILE A 104 10.03 -4.95 5.24
CA ILE A 104 8.93 -5.68 5.88
C ILE A 104 8.67 -5.07 7.25
N GLU A 105 7.45 -4.59 7.49
CA GLU A 105 7.01 -3.96 8.74
C GLU A 105 7.95 -2.89 9.34
N PRO A 106 8.56 -1.98 8.55
CA PRO A 106 9.35 -0.90 9.16
C PRO A 106 8.47 -0.06 10.08
N SER A 107 8.99 0.34 11.24
CA SER A 107 8.22 1.08 12.25
C SER A 107 8.76 2.49 12.49
N SER A 108 8.10 3.21 13.39
CA SER A 108 8.55 4.50 13.91
C SER A 108 9.95 4.43 14.55
N VAL A 109 10.40 3.26 14.99
CA VAL A 109 11.73 3.04 15.57
C VAL A 109 12.82 3.15 14.50
N GLU A 110 12.61 2.55 13.33
CA GLU A 110 13.58 2.49 12.24
C GLU A 110 13.39 3.62 11.20
N VAL A 111 12.36 4.46 11.34
CA VAL A 111 11.93 5.41 10.29
C VAL A 111 13.05 6.32 9.76
N ASN A 112 13.95 6.79 10.63
CA ASN A 112 15.08 7.63 10.21
C ASN A 112 16.10 6.84 9.37
N ALA A 113 16.34 5.57 9.71
CA ALA A 113 17.23 4.70 8.94
C ALA A 113 16.59 4.35 7.59
N VAL A 114 15.28 4.09 7.56
CA VAL A 114 14.54 3.87 6.31
C VAL A 114 14.58 5.12 5.42
N GLU A 115 14.42 6.31 5.99
CA GLU A 115 14.55 7.60 5.28
C GLU A 115 15.95 7.77 4.64
N GLU A 116 17.00 7.46 5.39
CA GLU A 116 18.38 7.51 4.89
C GLU A 116 18.61 6.49 3.75
N MET A 117 18.14 5.26 3.93
CA MET A 117 18.22 4.22 2.89
C MET A 117 17.42 4.58 1.64
N CYS A 118 16.25 5.22 1.77
CA CYS A 118 15.51 5.75 0.62
C CYS A 118 16.29 6.83 -0.14
N SER A 119 17.15 7.59 0.55
CA SER A 119 18.02 8.59 -0.07
C SER A 119 19.18 7.92 -0.81
N GLN A 120 19.80 6.89 -0.20
CA GLN A 120 20.86 6.08 -0.80
C GLN A 120 20.38 5.23 -1.99
N ALA A 121 19.11 4.83 -2.00
CA ALA A 121 18.48 4.16 -3.14
C ALA A 121 18.50 5.03 -4.41
N ALA A 122 18.66 6.35 -4.29
CA ALA A 122 18.87 7.27 -5.42
C ALA A 122 17.84 7.12 -6.57
N GLY A 123 16.58 6.93 -6.21
CA GLY A 123 15.46 6.78 -7.16
C GLY A 123 15.14 5.33 -7.55
N ARG A 124 15.98 4.35 -7.18
CA ARG A 124 15.63 2.93 -7.27
C ARG A 124 14.41 2.61 -6.39
N PRO A 125 13.49 1.73 -6.82
CA PRO A 125 12.28 1.44 -6.07
C PRO A 125 12.56 0.93 -4.65
N VAL A 126 11.91 1.56 -3.68
CA VAL A 126 11.82 1.11 -2.29
C VAL A 126 10.38 0.76 -2.00
N ILE A 127 10.13 -0.47 -1.59
CA ILE A 127 8.82 -1.00 -1.27
C ILE A 127 8.74 -1.21 0.24
N MET A 128 7.67 -0.73 0.87
CA MET A 128 7.38 -0.93 2.27
C MET A 128 6.10 -1.77 2.37
N LEU A 129 6.26 -3.02 2.78
CA LEU A 129 5.16 -3.93 3.04
C LEU A 129 4.74 -3.84 4.51
N GLN A 130 3.48 -3.50 4.75
CA GLN A 130 2.92 -3.30 6.10
C GLN A 130 3.69 -2.30 6.99
N PRO A 131 4.05 -1.09 6.49
CA PRO A 131 4.73 -0.08 7.31
C PRO A 131 3.89 0.38 8.52
N ARG A 132 4.56 0.67 9.63
CA ARG A 132 4.00 1.25 10.87
C ARG A 132 4.77 2.50 11.28
N LEU A 133 4.91 3.44 10.35
CA LEU A 133 5.84 4.57 10.47
C LEU A 133 5.29 5.74 11.31
N GLU A 134 3.97 5.84 11.44
CA GLU A 134 3.33 6.85 12.27
C GLU A 134 2.92 6.23 13.62
N ASP A 135 3.72 6.48 14.66
CA ASP A 135 3.35 6.20 16.05
C ASP A 135 3.11 7.50 16.81
N ILE A 136 1.92 7.63 17.41
CA ILE A 136 1.53 8.76 18.26
C ILE A 136 2.47 8.87 19.49
N ALA A 137 2.95 7.76 20.02
CA ALA A 137 3.83 7.71 21.20
C ALA A 137 5.28 8.11 20.89
N THR A 138 5.77 7.85 19.66
CA THR A 138 7.17 8.10 19.27
C THR A 138 7.33 9.42 18.48
N ILE A 139 6.32 9.81 17.71
CA ILE A 139 6.45 10.84 16.66
C ILE A 139 5.25 11.83 16.67
N GLY A 140 4.04 11.37 17.00
CA GLY A 140 2.81 11.89 16.39
C GLY A 140 2.06 13.11 16.96
N ILE A 141 2.66 14.00 17.77
CA ILE A 141 1.97 15.28 18.13
C ILE A 141 2.87 16.52 18.21
N GLY A 142 4.18 16.38 17.94
CA GLY A 142 5.16 17.46 18.07
C GLY A 142 5.71 17.99 16.75
N TYR A 143 6.58 19.00 16.85
CA TYR A 143 7.34 19.55 15.73
C TYR A 143 8.11 18.46 14.95
N ALA A 144 8.74 17.51 15.67
CA ALA A 144 9.48 16.41 15.07
C ALA A 144 8.61 15.53 14.16
N GLY A 145 7.37 15.22 14.57
CA GLY A 145 6.45 14.43 13.76
C GLY A 145 5.93 15.15 12.53
N ARG A 146 5.64 16.46 12.66
CA ARG A 146 5.28 17.29 11.49
C ARG A 146 6.43 17.34 10.48
N GLN A 147 7.64 17.57 10.96
CA GLN A 147 8.83 17.62 10.11
C GLN A 147 9.07 16.27 9.41
N LEU A 148 8.91 15.14 10.11
CA LEU A 148 9.04 13.81 9.49
C LEU A 148 7.98 13.59 8.42
N ARG A 149 6.73 13.98 8.70
CA ARG A 149 5.65 13.87 7.72
C ARG A 149 5.95 14.69 6.47
N GLU A 150 6.35 15.94 6.64
CA GLU A 150 6.64 16.85 5.52
C GLU A 150 7.84 16.38 4.69
N ARG A 151 8.92 15.94 5.33
CA ARG A 151 10.16 15.58 4.62
C ARG A 151 10.19 14.15 4.06
N PHE A 152 9.44 13.22 4.67
CA PHE A 152 9.53 11.80 4.33
C PHE A 152 8.18 11.15 4.08
N LEU A 153 7.25 11.13 5.04
CA LEU A 153 6.02 10.34 4.89
C LEU A 153 5.12 10.83 3.75
N SER A 154 5.13 12.14 3.47
CA SER A 154 4.43 12.76 2.33
C SER A 154 4.93 12.29 0.96
N THR A 155 6.10 11.67 0.91
CA THR A 155 6.75 11.20 -0.33
C THR A 155 6.48 9.73 -0.64
N LEU A 156 5.73 9.05 0.23
CA LEU A 156 5.41 7.63 0.09
C LEU A 156 4.09 7.47 -0.68
N ASP A 157 4.12 6.70 -1.77
CA ASP A 157 2.96 6.42 -2.61
C ASP A 157 2.33 5.07 -2.26
N SER A 158 1.04 5.05 -1.96
CA SER A 158 0.32 3.79 -1.74
C SER A 158 0.02 3.11 -3.07
N ALA A 159 0.73 2.02 -3.38
CA ALA A 159 0.39 1.17 -4.52
C ALA A 159 -0.81 0.27 -4.21
N TYR A 160 -0.90 -0.23 -2.98
CA TYR A 160 -2.00 -1.07 -2.54
C TYR A 160 -2.41 -0.73 -1.11
N TYR A 161 -3.71 -0.55 -0.88
CA TYR A 161 -4.30 -0.36 0.45
C TYR A 161 -5.64 -1.07 0.49
N LEU A 162 -5.85 -1.94 1.47
CA LEU A 162 -7.13 -2.60 1.67
C LEU A 162 -7.50 -2.58 3.14
N ARG A 163 -8.57 -1.86 3.48
CA ARG A 163 -9.11 -1.77 4.84
C ARG A 163 -10.61 -2.02 4.84
N PRO A 164 -11.04 -3.24 5.19
CA PRO A 164 -12.41 -3.48 5.62
C PRO A 164 -12.72 -2.68 6.88
N MET A 165 -13.92 -2.14 6.96
CA MET A 165 -14.46 -1.43 8.13
C MET A 165 -15.95 -1.78 8.28
N ALA A 166 -16.58 -1.38 9.38
CA ALA A 166 -18.00 -1.66 9.58
C ALA A 166 -18.85 -1.00 8.46
N GLY A 167 -19.46 -1.81 7.60
CA GLY A 167 -20.35 -1.35 6.53
C GLY A 167 -19.65 -0.76 5.30
N ALA A 168 -18.31 -0.82 5.21
CA ALA A 168 -17.57 -0.24 4.09
C ALA A 168 -16.17 -0.83 3.90
N VAL A 169 -15.54 -0.55 2.77
CA VAL A 169 -14.14 -0.90 2.48
C VAL A 169 -13.44 0.30 1.85
N LEU A 170 -12.31 0.72 2.43
CA LEU A 170 -11.40 1.67 1.79
C LEU A 170 -10.35 0.89 1.00
N PHE A 171 -10.23 1.21 -0.28
CA PHE A 171 -9.42 0.44 -1.22
C PHE A 171 -8.56 1.36 -2.08
N ARG A 172 -7.34 0.92 -2.37
CA ARG A 172 -6.40 1.53 -3.31
C ARG A 172 -5.68 0.41 -4.04
N CYS A 173 -5.65 0.45 -5.37
CA CYS A 173 -4.91 -0.49 -6.20
C CYS A 173 -4.36 0.25 -7.42
N TYR A 174 -3.05 0.49 -7.47
CA TYR A 174 -2.42 1.27 -8.51
C TYR A 174 -2.61 0.65 -9.89
N PRO A 175 -2.98 1.44 -10.92
CA PRO A 175 -3.02 2.91 -10.98
C PRO A 175 -4.36 3.58 -10.59
N ASP A 176 -5.37 2.80 -10.19
CA ASP A 176 -6.70 3.35 -9.88
C ASP A 176 -6.68 4.27 -8.65
N PRO A 177 -7.56 5.29 -8.58
CA PRO A 177 -7.63 6.21 -7.45
C PRO A 177 -8.01 5.50 -6.13
N TRP A 178 -8.04 6.25 -5.03
CA TRP A 178 -8.64 5.75 -3.80
C TRP A 178 -10.13 5.53 -4.02
N GLN A 179 -10.64 4.41 -3.53
CA GLN A 179 -12.03 3.99 -3.69
C GLN A 179 -12.65 3.71 -2.33
N LEU A 180 -13.84 4.25 -2.10
CA LEU A 180 -14.67 3.92 -0.96
C LEU A 180 -15.85 3.08 -1.43
N TRP A 181 -15.96 1.88 -0.89
CA TRP A 181 -17.03 0.93 -1.18
C TRP A 181 -17.93 0.80 0.04
N ARG A 182 -19.24 0.76 -0.18
CA ARG A 182 -20.25 0.52 0.85
C ARG A 182 -20.73 -0.93 0.77
N GLU A 183 -20.88 -1.58 1.91
CA GLU A 183 -21.50 -2.90 1.98
C GLU A 183 -23.01 -2.76 1.81
N THR A 184 -23.58 -3.55 0.91
CA THR A 184 -25.02 -3.60 0.61
C THR A 184 -25.46 -5.05 0.62
N GLY A 185 -25.85 -5.56 1.80
CA GLY A 185 -26.16 -6.98 1.99
C GLY A 185 -24.93 -7.84 1.70
N ASP A 186 -25.06 -8.76 0.73
CA ASP A 186 -23.97 -9.66 0.30
C ASP A 186 -23.08 -9.04 -0.81
N SER A 187 -23.27 -7.75 -1.12
CA SER A 187 -22.59 -7.07 -2.22
C SER A 187 -21.87 -5.79 -1.77
N HIS A 188 -21.06 -5.21 -2.66
CA HIS A 188 -20.38 -3.94 -2.42
C HIS A 188 -20.71 -2.94 -3.53
N GLU A 189 -20.98 -1.71 -3.14
CA GLU A 189 -21.24 -0.59 -4.04
C GLU A 189 -20.13 0.45 -3.95
N LEU A 190 -19.49 0.80 -5.07
CA LEU A 190 -18.53 1.91 -5.13
C LEU A 190 -19.27 3.23 -4.90
N VAL A 191 -18.97 3.95 -3.82
CA VAL A 191 -19.65 5.21 -3.47
C VAL A 191 -18.82 6.46 -3.76
N ALA A 192 -17.49 6.36 -3.81
CA ALA A 192 -16.62 7.46 -4.18
C ALA A 192 -15.29 6.99 -4.75
N GLU A 193 -14.75 7.79 -5.68
CA GLU A 193 -13.36 7.75 -6.10
C GLU A 193 -12.69 9.08 -5.73
N LEU A 194 -11.52 9.01 -5.11
CA LEU A 194 -10.80 10.13 -4.53
C LEU A 194 -9.34 10.13 -4.99
N PRO A 195 -8.74 11.30 -5.25
CA PRO A 195 -7.33 11.37 -5.65
C PRO A 195 -6.38 10.97 -4.51
N ASN A 196 -6.77 11.22 -3.25
CA ASN A 196 -5.95 11.01 -2.06
C ASN A 196 -6.70 10.15 -1.03
N LYS A 197 -5.95 9.59 -0.07
CA LYS A 197 -6.50 8.83 1.05
C LYS A 197 -7.45 9.72 1.86
N PRO A 198 -8.75 9.39 1.96
CA PRO A 198 -9.68 10.20 2.73
C PRO A 198 -9.43 10.07 4.23
N SER A 199 -9.73 11.14 4.98
CA SER A 199 -9.78 11.10 6.44
C SER A 199 -10.98 10.28 6.92
N ALA A 200 -10.97 9.86 8.19
CA ALA A 200 -12.11 9.17 8.79
C ALA A 200 -13.41 9.99 8.69
N GLU A 201 -13.33 11.29 8.99
CA GLU A 201 -14.46 12.22 8.87
C GLU A 201 -14.96 12.37 7.42
N ALA A 202 -14.04 12.46 6.45
CA ALA A 202 -14.41 12.55 5.05
C ALA A 202 -15.13 11.27 4.58
N MET A 203 -14.64 10.09 4.98
CA MET A 203 -15.30 8.82 4.68
C MET A 203 -16.70 8.75 5.30
N GLU A 204 -16.86 9.13 6.56
CA GLU A 204 -18.17 9.14 7.24
C GLU A 204 -19.18 10.03 6.51
N ARG A 205 -18.78 11.25 6.13
CA ARG A 205 -19.64 12.16 5.36
C ARG A 205 -20.08 11.56 4.03
N ILE A 206 -19.15 10.96 3.28
CA ILE A 206 -19.47 10.29 2.00
C ILE A 206 -20.45 9.14 2.21
N LEU A 207 -20.25 8.33 3.26
CA LEU A 207 -21.14 7.20 3.59
C LEU A 207 -22.54 7.68 4.00
N LEU A 208 -22.65 8.83 4.66
CA LEU A 208 -23.93 9.49 4.97
C LEU A 208 -24.57 10.23 3.78
N GLY A 209 -23.91 10.25 2.61
CA GLY A 209 -24.39 10.97 1.42
C GLY A 209 -24.27 12.49 1.54
N GLN A 210 -23.44 12.98 2.46
CA GLN A 210 -23.12 14.39 2.62
C GLN A 210 -21.94 14.76 1.71
N PRO A 211 -21.88 16.00 1.18
CA PRO A 211 -20.67 16.47 0.49
C PRO A 211 -19.50 16.33 1.45
N SER A 212 -18.33 15.90 1.00
CA SER A 212 -17.09 15.85 1.79
C SER A 212 -16.21 17.05 1.49
N THR A 213 -15.50 17.58 2.50
CA THR A 213 -14.49 18.63 2.31
C THR A 213 -13.10 18.12 2.65
N ASP A 214 -12.08 18.67 2.00
CA ASP A 214 -10.68 18.40 2.29
C ASP A 214 -10.24 19.08 3.60
N SER A 215 -8.94 18.95 3.93
CA SER A 215 -8.34 19.58 5.12
C SER A 215 -8.38 21.12 5.11
N ASN A 216 -8.68 21.76 3.98
CA ASN A 216 -8.82 23.21 3.84
C ASN A 216 -10.28 23.67 3.79
N GLY A 217 -11.25 22.75 3.90
CA GLY A 217 -12.69 23.06 3.83
C GLY A 217 -13.23 23.17 2.40
N GLU A 218 -12.45 22.82 1.39
CA GLU A 218 -12.91 22.80 -0.01
C GLU A 218 -13.63 21.49 -0.34
N PRO A 219 -14.69 21.48 -1.17
CA PRO A 219 -15.38 20.26 -1.54
C PRO A 219 -14.42 19.30 -2.26
N ILE A 220 -14.33 18.04 -1.81
CA ILE A 220 -13.54 17.03 -2.51
C ILE A 220 -14.33 16.61 -3.76
N PRO A 221 -13.79 16.77 -4.98
CA PRO A 221 -14.46 16.31 -6.18
C PRO A 221 -14.52 14.79 -6.18
N THR A 222 -15.69 14.22 -5.88
CA THR A 222 -15.96 12.80 -6.10
C THR A 222 -16.25 12.61 -7.58
N GLN A 223 -15.44 11.82 -8.29
CA GLN A 223 -15.78 11.51 -9.68
C GLN A 223 -17.06 10.65 -9.71
N PRO A 224 -18.07 11.02 -10.50
CA PRO A 224 -19.26 10.20 -10.66
C PRO A 224 -18.91 8.90 -11.38
N LYS A 225 -19.51 7.79 -10.90
CA LYS A 225 -19.33 6.40 -11.35
C LYS A 225 -19.16 6.30 -12.88
N ARG A 226 -17.95 5.96 -13.35
CA ARG A 226 -17.73 5.54 -14.76
C ARG A 226 -18.21 4.11 -15.08
N GLY A 227 -18.65 3.33 -14.09
CA GLY A 227 -18.87 1.88 -14.25
C GLY A 227 -20.30 1.38 -14.49
N PHE A 228 -21.34 2.07 -14.02
CA PHE A 228 -22.71 1.49 -14.05
C PHE A 228 -23.53 1.86 -15.29
N LEU A 229 -23.23 2.96 -15.98
CA LEU A 229 -24.00 3.38 -17.16
C LEU A 229 -23.55 2.66 -18.44
N SER A 230 -22.28 2.27 -18.55
CA SER A 230 -21.76 1.54 -19.71
C SER A 230 -22.21 0.09 -19.73
N GLU A 231 -22.24 -0.59 -18.57
CA GLU A 231 -22.73 -1.97 -18.47
C GLU A 231 -24.24 -2.06 -18.72
N LEU A 232 -25.03 -1.10 -18.23
CA LEU A 232 -26.46 -1.04 -18.54
C LEU A 232 -26.72 -0.77 -20.03
N GLN A 233 -25.92 0.08 -20.67
CA GLN A 233 -26.02 0.34 -22.12
C GLN A 233 -25.70 -0.91 -22.94
N HIS A 234 -24.66 -1.67 -22.56
CA HIS A 234 -24.35 -2.94 -23.21
C HIS A 234 -25.41 -4.02 -22.94
N PHE A 235 -26.00 -4.05 -21.75
CA PHE A 235 -27.08 -5.01 -21.42
C PHE A 235 -28.36 -4.71 -22.20
N ILE A 236 -28.74 -3.43 -22.35
CA ILE A 236 -29.92 -3.02 -23.15
C ILE A 236 -29.69 -3.27 -24.64
N GLN A 237 -28.47 -3.04 -25.16
CA GLN A 237 -28.12 -3.35 -26.54
C GLN A 237 -28.12 -4.86 -26.82
N ALA A 238 -27.72 -5.69 -25.85
CA ALA A 238 -27.74 -7.15 -25.98
C ALA A 238 -29.16 -7.75 -25.93
N LEU A 239 -30.13 -7.06 -25.32
CA LEU A 239 -31.53 -7.48 -25.29
C LEU A 239 -32.35 -7.01 -26.52
N THR A 240 -31.76 -6.16 -27.38
CA THR A 240 -32.42 -5.61 -28.57
C THR A 240 -31.91 -6.22 -29.89
N GLN A 241 -31.16 -7.32 -29.82
CA GLN A 241 -30.81 -8.18 -30.97
C GLN A 241 -31.45 -9.56 -30.88
#